data_AF-A0A835G8I3-F1
#
_entry.id   AF-A0A835G8I3-F1
#
_cell.length_a   1.000
_cell.length_b   1.000
_cell.length_c   1.000
_cell.angle_alpha   90.00
_cell.angle_beta   90.00
_cell.angle_gamma   90.00
#
_symmetry.space_group_name_H-M   'P 1'
#
loop_
_entity.id
_entity.type
_entity.pdbx_description
1 polymer ?
#
loop_
_entity_poly.entity_id
_entity_poly.type
_entity_poly.pdbx_seq_one_letter_code
_entity_poly.pdbx_strand_id
1 'polypeptide(L)'
;MKPRNVSDQCYKQGLCTWGVNIGHRQLWTKLKRNREYKNYSQEMLELAVELVQNDKLSARAAARQFSIPKQTILNKVHNKHNKSVGCPPRLPAEEEAKIVKVLIAAANFGCSLTKLDLLVK
;
A
#
# COMPACT_ATOMS: atom_id res chain seq x y z
N MET A 1 41.24 2.50 -5.02
CA MET A 1 39.86 2.66 -4.49
C MET A 1 38.99 1.54 -5.06
N LYS A 2 38.29 0.76 -4.22
CA LYS A 2 37.46 -0.38 -4.63
C LYS A 2 36.25 0.05 -5.47
N PRO A 3 35.91 -0.65 -6.57
CA PRO A 3 34.72 -0.34 -7.35
C PRO A 3 33.44 -0.70 -6.59
N ARG A 4 32.45 0.20 -6.66
CA ARG A 4 31.07 -0.02 -6.20
C ARG A 4 30.32 -0.77 -7.31
N ASN A 5 29.82 -1.97 -6.98
CA ASN A 5 28.86 -2.79 -7.74
C ASN A 5 29.45 -3.82 -8.73
N VAL A 6 29.32 -5.12 -8.41
CA VAL A 6 29.84 -6.29 -9.17
C VAL A 6 28.69 -7.04 -9.90
N SER A 7 27.59 -6.36 -10.25
CA SER A 7 26.44 -7.04 -10.90
C SER A 7 26.19 -6.66 -12.37
N ASP A 8 26.87 -5.63 -12.90
CA ASP A 8 26.57 -5.12 -14.24
C ASP A 8 27.54 -5.58 -15.35
N GLN A 9 28.57 -6.36 -15.02
CA GLN A 9 29.55 -6.85 -16.00
C GLN A 9 29.09 -8.10 -16.78
N CYS A 10 28.00 -8.75 -16.38
CA CYS A 10 27.54 -10.00 -16.99
C CYS A 10 26.66 -9.80 -18.24
N TYR A 11 26.14 -8.59 -18.51
CA TYR A 11 25.23 -8.33 -19.64
C TYR A 11 25.90 -7.82 -20.93
N LYS A 12 27.23 -7.71 -20.96
CA LYS A 12 27.97 -7.17 -22.13
C LYS A 12 28.89 -8.16 -22.86
N GLN A 13 28.88 -9.44 -22.50
CA GLN A 13 29.63 -10.48 -23.23
C GLN A 13 28.64 -11.51 -23.75
N GLY A 14 28.04 -11.22 -24.91
CA GLY A 14 27.05 -12.05 -25.57
C GLY A 14 27.61 -13.37 -26.10
N LEU A 15 27.83 -14.34 -25.20
CA LEU A 15 28.20 -15.71 -25.53
C LEU A 15 27.46 -16.68 -24.61
N CYS A 16 26.25 -17.06 -25.02
CA CYS A 16 25.71 -18.41 -24.82
C CYS A 16 24.82 -18.70 -26.04
N THR A 17 25.34 -19.54 -26.93
CA THR A 17 24.70 -20.01 -28.16
C THR A 17 23.49 -20.89 -27.87
N TRP A 18 22.61 -20.94 -28.87
CA TRP A 18 21.35 -21.65 -28.90
C TRP A 18 21.53 -23.17 -28.91
N GLY A 19 20.89 -23.86 -27.98
CA GLY A 19 20.57 -25.28 -28.05
C GLY A 19 19.06 -25.45 -27.91
N VAL A 20 18.39 -25.70 -29.02
CA VAL A 20 16.93 -25.84 -29.15
C VAL A 20 16.48 -27.13 -28.47
N ASN A 21 15.50 -27.04 -27.55
CA ASN A 21 14.60 -28.15 -27.28
C ASN A 21 13.16 -27.59 -27.18
N ILE A 22 12.44 -27.66 -28.30
CA ILE A 22 11.02 -27.29 -28.40
C ILE A 22 10.24 -28.51 -27.93
N GLY A 23 9.62 -28.40 -26.75
CA GLY A 23 8.78 -29.50 -26.26
C GLY A 23 8.22 -29.34 -24.85
N HIS A 24 7.49 -28.26 -24.55
CA HIS A 24 6.22 -28.39 -23.84
C HIS A 24 5.43 -27.07 -23.90
N ARG A 25 4.33 -27.09 -24.64
CA ARG A 25 3.26 -26.09 -24.60
C ARG A 25 2.61 -26.16 -23.22
N GLN A 26 3.16 -25.45 -22.23
CA GLN A 26 2.47 -25.25 -20.97
C GLN A 26 1.72 -23.92 -21.03
N LEU A 27 0.41 -24.06 -20.94
CA LEU A 27 -0.58 -23.00 -20.99
C LEU A 27 -0.18 -21.86 -20.04
N TRP A 28 -0.28 -20.62 -20.53
CA TRP A 28 -0.20 -19.40 -19.73
C TRP A 28 -1.40 -19.29 -18.77
N THR A 29 -1.61 -20.28 -17.90
CA THR A 29 -2.42 -20.06 -16.71
C THR A 29 -1.55 -19.30 -15.73
N LYS A 30 -1.53 -17.98 -15.92
CA LYS A 30 -1.00 -16.97 -15.02
C LYS A 30 -1.59 -17.24 -13.64
N LEU A 31 -0.87 -18.03 -12.82
CA LEU A 31 -1.18 -18.20 -11.41
C LEU A 31 -1.26 -16.78 -10.84
N LYS A 32 -2.48 -16.36 -10.46
CA LYS A 32 -2.70 -15.13 -9.71
C LYS A 32 -1.83 -15.26 -8.47
N ARG A 33 -0.64 -14.67 -8.49
CA ARG A 33 0.21 -14.57 -7.31
C ARG A 33 -0.62 -13.84 -6.27
N ASN A 34 -1.06 -14.56 -5.24
CA ASN A 34 -1.56 -13.98 -4.00
C ASN A 34 -0.38 -13.18 -3.43
N ARG A 35 -0.33 -11.88 -3.75
CA ARG A 35 0.69 -11.00 -3.19
C ARG A 35 0.21 -10.68 -1.80
N GLU A 36 0.79 -11.34 -0.81
CA GLU A 36 0.64 -10.91 0.58
C GLU A 36 1.13 -9.45 0.67
N TYR A 37 0.19 -8.53 0.89
CA TYR A 37 0.45 -7.11 0.84
C TYR A 37 1.29 -6.61 2.04
N LYS A 38 1.40 -7.40 3.11
CA LYS A 38 2.05 -7.02 4.36
C LYS A 38 2.79 -8.20 4.97
N ASN A 39 4.11 -8.23 4.78
CA ASN A 39 4.99 -9.27 5.35
C ASN A 39 5.71 -8.80 6.64
N TYR A 40 5.17 -7.78 7.31
CA TYR A 40 5.75 -7.22 8.53
C TYR A 40 4.67 -6.88 9.55
N SER A 41 4.97 -7.13 10.82
CA SER A 41 4.12 -6.77 11.96
C SER A 41 4.03 -5.25 12.11
N GLN A 42 2.89 -4.79 12.63
CA GLN A 42 2.65 -3.36 12.83
C GLN A 42 3.49 -2.78 13.97
N GLU A 43 3.66 -3.52 15.07
CA GLU A 43 4.48 -3.14 16.22
C GLU A 43 5.93 -2.83 15.80
N MET A 44 6.54 -3.72 15.01
CA MET A 44 7.91 -3.53 14.49
C MET A 44 8.03 -2.33 13.54
N LEU A 45 6.95 -1.98 12.82
CA LEU A 45 6.93 -0.77 12.01
C LEU A 45 6.94 0.49 12.87
N GLU A 46 6.14 0.51 13.94
CA GLU A 46 6.04 1.65 14.86
C GLU A 46 7.37 1.88 15.58
N LEU A 47 7.99 0.82 16.11
CA LEU A 47 9.35 0.89 16.69
C LEU A 47 10.39 1.40 15.68
N ALA A 48 10.35 0.92 14.43
CA ALA A 48 11.27 1.38 13.39
C ALA A 48 11.08 2.87 13.06
N VAL A 49 9.83 3.36 13.07
CA VAL A 49 9.51 4.77 12.83
C VAL A 49 10.01 5.64 13.99
N GLU A 50 9.79 5.23 15.24
CA GLU A 50 10.27 5.95 16.43
C GLU A 50 11.80 6.08 16.45
N LEU A 51 12.54 5.00 16.14
CA LEU A 51 14.00 5.04 16.11
C LEU A 51 14.55 5.95 15.03
N VAL A 52 13.86 6.06 13.89
CA VAL A 52 14.22 6.97 12.80
C VAL A 52 13.83 8.41 13.11
N GLN A 53 12.69 8.66 13.78
CA GLN A 53 12.29 10.00 14.22
C GLN A 53 13.20 10.56 15.30
N ASN A 54 13.72 9.71 16.19
CA ASN A 54 14.67 10.08 17.23
C ASN A 54 16.13 10.17 16.74
N ASP A 55 16.36 10.06 15.42
CA ASP A 55 17.69 10.05 14.77
C ASP A 55 18.69 9.00 15.32
N LYS A 56 18.21 7.97 16.05
CA LYS A 56 19.05 6.89 16.59
C LYS A 56 19.56 5.96 15.49
N LEU A 57 18.76 5.77 14.43
CA LEU A 57 19.08 4.92 13.29
C LEU A 57 18.74 5.61 11.97
N SER A 58 19.59 5.41 10.95
CA SER A 58 19.23 5.79 9.59
C SER A 58 18.12 4.88 9.03
N ALA A 59 17.28 5.42 8.15
CA ALA A 59 16.21 4.64 7.50
C ALA A 59 16.72 3.39 6.74
N ARG A 60 17.98 3.39 6.27
CA ARG A 60 18.61 2.20 5.65
C ARG A 60 19.02 1.16 6.70
N ALA A 61 19.49 1.59 7.87
CA ALA A 61 19.84 0.69 8.96
C ALA A 61 18.58 0.03 9.55
N ALA A 62 17.53 0.81 9.79
CA ALA A 62 16.23 0.30 10.25
C ALA A 62 15.65 -0.73 9.28
N ALA A 63 15.72 -0.48 7.96
CA ALA A 63 15.24 -1.43 6.96
C ALA A 63 15.94 -2.80 7.02
N ARG A 64 17.23 -2.83 7.38
CA ARG A 64 18.00 -4.08 7.53
C ARG A 64 17.65 -4.82 8.82
N GLN A 65 17.43 -4.09 9.92
CA GLN A 65 17.12 -4.68 11.22
C GLN A 65 15.70 -5.24 11.29
N PHE A 66 14.72 -4.49 10.78
CA PHE A 66 13.30 -4.83 10.90
C PHE A 66 12.75 -5.57 9.67
N SER A 67 13.56 -5.77 8.63
CA SER A 67 13.13 -6.33 7.33
C SER A 67 11.96 -5.58 6.67
N ILE A 68 11.79 -4.30 7.00
CA ILE A 68 10.76 -3.43 6.43
C ILE A 68 11.38 -2.59 5.30
N PRO A 69 10.71 -2.42 4.15
CA PRO A 69 11.23 -1.56 3.09
C PRO A 69 11.47 -0.13 3.58
N LYS A 70 12.63 0.44 3.25
CA LYS A 70 13.02 1.83 3.57
C LYS A 70 11.91 2.84 3.23
N GLN A 71 11.27 2.67 2.06
CA GLN A 71 10.24 3.60 1.59
C GLN A 71 8.99 3.56 2.48
N THR A 72 8.62 2.40 3.01
CA THR A 72 7.49 2.27 3.93
C THR A 72 7.74 3.07 5.21
N ILE A 73 8.94 2.94 5.79
CA ILE A 73 9.34 3.69 6.98
C ILE A 73 9.31 5.20 6.70
N LEU A 74 9.91 5.64 5.59
CA LEU A 74 9.92 7.06 5.20
C LEU A 74 8.51 7.62 4.94
N ASN A 75 7.64 6.84 4.28
CA ASN A 75 6.27 7.28 4.02
C ASN A 75 5.49 7.47 5.33
N LYS A 76 5.76 6.66 6.35
CA LYS A 76 5.22 6.81 7.70
C LYS A 76 5.82 8.00 8.44
N VAL A 77 7.14 8.17 8.43
CA VAL A 77 7.83 9.33 9.04
C VAL A 77 7.32 10.66 8.45
N HIS A 78 7.13 10.72 7.13
CA HIS A 78 6.65 11.92 6.44
C HIS A 78 5.11 12.04 6.38
N ASN A 79 4.36 11.13 7.02
CA ASN A 79 2.89 11.14 7.04
C ASN A 79 2.22 11.27 5.65
N LYS A 80 2.81 10.71 4.58
CA LYS A 80 2.35 10.92 3.19
C LYS A 80 0.95 10.36 2.90
N HIS A 81 0.52 9.36 3.65
CA HIS A 81 -0.76 8.65 3.44
C HIS A 81 -1.62 8.67 4.69
N ASN A 82 -1.90 9.87 5.23
CA ASN A 82 -2.76 10.03 6.41
C ASN A 82 -4.26 10.09 6.05
N LYS A 83 -4.60 10.28 4.77
CA LYS A 83 -6.00 10.29 4.33
C LYS A 83 -6.55 8.85 4.29
N SER A 84 -7.85 8.72 4.58
CA SER A 84 -8.56 7.46 4.35
C SER A 84 -8.34 7.01 2.91
N VAL A 85 -8.10 5.71 2.74
CA VAL A 85 -7.92 5.12 1.41
C VAL A 85 -9.26 5.11 0.68
N GLY A 86 -9.25 5.45 -0.61
CA GLY A 86 -10.44 5.40 -1.47
C GLY A 86 -10.81 6.73 -2.11
N CYS A 87 -12.03 6.79 -2.65
CA CYS A 87 -12.59 8.00 -3.24
C CYS A 87 -12.86 9.02 -2.12
N PRO A 88 -12.42 10.29 -2.25
CA PRO A 88 -12.79 11.31 -1.28
C PRO A 88 -14.32 11.46 -1.22
N PRO A 89 -14.90 11.65 -0.02
CA PRO A 89 -16.34 11.84 0.11
C PRO A 89 -16.75 13.14 -0.57
N ARG A 90 -17.94 13.14 -1.20
CA ARG A 90 -18.48 14.31 -1.90
C ARG A 90 -19.05 15.35 -0.93
N LEU A 91 -19.54 14.88 0.21
CA LEU A 91 -20.10 15.69 1.28
C LEU A 91 -19.13 15.70 2.47
N PRO A 92 -19.13 16.76 3.30
CA PRO A 92 -18.38 16.77 4.54
C PRO A 92 -18.97 15.75 5.53
N ALA A 93 -18.13 15.18 6.38
CA ALA A 93 -18.52 14.13 7.32
C ALA A 93 -19.66 14.56 8.28
N GLU A 94 -19.75 15.85 8.61
CA GLU A 94 -20.81 16.40 9.45
C GLU A 94 -22.19 16.31 8.80
N GLU A 95 -22.28 16.57 7.49
CA GLU A 95 -23.53 16.48 6.73
C GLU A 95 -23.95 15.03 6.53
N GLU A 96 -23.00 14.15 6.20
CA GLU A 96 -23.24 12.72 6.09
C GLU A 96 -23.80 12.14 7.41
N ALA A 97 -23.25 12.57 8.55
CA ALA A 97 -23.74 12.13 9.87
C ALA A 97 -25.18 12.60 10.15
N LYS A 98 -25.57 13.81 9.71
CA LYS A 98 -26.95 14.30 9.84
C LYS A 98 -27.89 13.47 8.97
N ILE A 99 -27.51 13.20 7.73
CA ILE A 99 -28.29 12.38 6.79
C ILE A 99 -28.52 10.97 7.35
N VAL A 100 -27.48 10.33 7.88
CA VAL A 100 -27.57 8.99 8.47
C VAL A 100 -28.52 8.97 9.66
N LYS A 101 -28.46 9.97 10.56
CA LYS A 101 -29.39 10.07 11.69
C LYS A 101 -30.84 10.17 11.25
N VAL A 102 -31.12 11.01 10.25
CA VAL A 102 -32.48 11.17 9.69
C VAL A 102 -32.96 9.87 9.05
N LEU A 103 -32.09 9.17 8.30
CA LEU A 103 -32.41 7.88 7.69
C LEU A 103 -32.76 6.82 8.74
N ILE A 104 -31.97 6.72 9.82
CA ILE A 104 -32.22 5.77 10.91
C ILE A 104 -33.56 6.08 11.58
N ALA A 105 -33.83 7.36 11.88
CA ALA A 105 -35.10 7.78 12.46
C ALA A 105 -36.27 7.43 11.54
N ALA A 106 -36.21 7.80 10.25
CA ALA A 106 -37.25 7.52 9.28
C ALA A 106 -37.49 6.01 9.10
N ALA A 107 -36.43 5.20 9.07
CA ALA A 107 -36.53 3.75 8.99
C ALA A 107 -37.28 3.16 10.20
N ASN A 108 -37.00 3.65 11.41
CA ASN A 108 -37.69 3.20 12.63
C ASN A 108 -39.18 3.57 12.62
N PHE A 109 -39.55 4.70 12.02
CA PHE A 109 -40.95 5.13 11.88
C PHE A 109 -41.67 4.48 10.68
N GLY A 110 -40.95 3.75 9.82
CA GLY A 110 -41.53 3.14 8.61
C GLY A 110 -41.75 4.13 7.46
N CYS A 111 -41.08 5.29 7.47
CA CYS A 111 -41.18 6.29 6.41
C CYS A 111 -40.12 6.05 5.33
N SER A 112 -40.55 6.01 4.06
CA SER A 112 -39.64 5.99 2.92
C SER A 112 -39.18 7.40 2.56
N LEU A 113 -37.87 7.65 2.52
CA LEU A 113 -37.31 8.93 2.07
C LEU A 113 -37.00 8.89 0.56
N THR A 114 -37.33 9.97 -0.13
CA THR A 114 -37.01 10.16 -1.56
C THR A 114 -35.75 11.00 -1.74
N LYS A 115 -35.22 11.04 -2.96
CA LYS A 115 -34.01 11.84 -3.27
C LYS A 115 -34.20 13.33 -2.98
N LEU A 116 -35.43 13.83 -3.07
CA LEU A 116 -35.74 15.24 -2.83
C LEU A 116 -35.54 15.62 -1.36
N ASP A 117 -35.84 14.68 -0.45
CA ASP A 117 -35.76 14.89 1.01
C ASP A 117 -34.31 14.89 1.51
N LEU A 118 -33.39 14.35 0.72
CA LEU A 118 -31.96 14.25 1.03
C LEU A 118 -31.12 15.35 0.36
N LEU A 119 -31.77 16.31 -0.32
CA LEU A 119 -31.07 17.44 -0.95
C LEU A 119 -30.61 18.43 0.12
N VAL A 120 -29.30 18.44 0.36
CA VAL A 120 -28.62 19.53 1.07
C VAL A 120 -28.43 20.67 0.06
N LYS A 121 -28.95 21.87 0.39
CA LYS A 121 -28.78 23.10 -0.40
C LYS A 121 -27.45 23.77 -0.09
#